data_AF-A0A2V8GRX6-F1
#
_entry.id   AF-A0A2V8GRX6-F1
#
_cell.length_a   1.000
_cell.length_b   1.000
_cell.length_c   1.000
_cell.angle_alpha   90.00
_cell.angle_beta   90.00
_cell.angle_gamma   90.00
#
_symmetry.space_group_name_H-M   'P 1'
#
loop_
_entity.id
_entity.type
_entity.pdbx_description
1 polymer ?
#
loop_
_entity_poly.entity_id
_entity_poly.type
_entity_poly.pdbx_seq_one_letter_code
_entity_poly.pdbx_strand_id
1 'polypeptide(L)'
;MCLATLLLSPVYASAQGQPDNPEQPSLLADVAKRVFFDPTTYAPAILGYDSTMRDWKSSQPFFQNGFMERNPRFTMSGLPSDRAVSYGQGSRRIFRDAVANFEMSLMNNVTDSVFEHVLAERYPSHRKLIRTLGWIEKSAFASYMSYKLAGAHYRQWQQNEQMARQL
;
A
#
# COMPACT_ATOMS: atom_id res chain seq x y z
N MET A 1 -11.08 0.05 18.81
CA MET A 1 -10.39 1.31 19.19
C MET A 1 -10.75 2.38 18.19
N CYS A 2 -11.58 3.32 18.63
CA CYS A 2 -12.19 4.38 17.84
C CYS A 2 -11.30 5.63 17.89
N LEU A 3 -10.45 5.83 16.88
CA LEU A 3 -9.59 7.02 16.77
C LEU A 3 -9.68 7.68 15.38
N ALA A 4 -10.71 7.36 14.61
CA ALA A 4 -10.94 7.87 13.25
C ALA A 4 -12.03 8.95 13.16
N THR A 5 -12.80 9.19 14.23
CA THR A 5 -13.97 10.07 14.20
C THR A 5 -13.71 11.52 14.62
N LEU A 6 -12.49 11.89 14.99
CA LEU A 6 -12.16 13.25 15.48
C LEU A 6 -11.43 14.16 14.48
N LEU A 7 -11.15 13.70 13.25
CA LEU A 7 -10.39 14.51 12.27
C LEU A 7 -11.21 15.00 11.07
N LEU A 8 -12.53 14.77 11.07
CA LEU A 8 -13.45 15.27 10.04
C LEU A 8 -14.07 16.61 10.48
N SER A 9 -13.28 17.69 10.44
CA SER A 9 -13.64 19.10 10.14
C SER A 9 -12.68 20.09 10.83
N PRO A 10 -12.14 21.11 10.12
CA PRO A 10 -12.83 21.88 9.07
C PRO A 10 -12.00 21.98 7.78
N VAL A 11 -12.26 21.10 6.80
CA VAL A 11 -11.84 21.35 5.40
C VAL A 11 -12.87 22.26 4.69
N TYR A 12 -14.07 22.41 5.25
CA TYR A 12 -15.11 23.28 4.68
C TYR A 12 -14.89 24.79 4.90
N ALA A 13 -14.00 25.20 5.81
CA ALA A 13 -13.79 26.61 6.12
C ALA A 13 -12.89 27.35 5.10
N SER A 14 -12.15 26.64 4.26
CA SER A 14 -11.31 27.25 3.20
C SER A 14 -12.00 27.31 1.84
N ALA A 15 -13.25 26.84 1.72
CA ALA A 15 -14.00 26.82 0.46
C ALA A 15 -14.75 28.12 0.16
N GLN A 16 -14.68 29.13 1.04
CA GLN A 16 -15.32 30.44 0.84
C GLN A 16 -14.32 31.56 1.09
N GLY A 17 -13.53 31.88 0.07
CA GLY A 17 -12.64 33.05 0.10
C GLY A 17 -11.89 33.25 -1.22
N GLN A 18 -12.35 34.23 -1.99
CA GLN A 18 -11.74 34.86 -3.18
C GLN A 18 -11.97 34.19 -4.55
N PRO A 19 -12.59 34.90 -5.52
CA PRO A 19 -12.66 34.45 -6.91
C PRO A 19 -11.31 34.60 -7.62
N ASP A 20 -10.98 33.59 -8.43
CA ASP A 20 -10.18 33.62 -9.66
C ASP A 20 -8.90 34.47 -9.66
N ASN A 21 -7.79 33.85 -9.23
CA ASN A 21 -6.51 34.07 -9.88
C ASN A 21 -6.25 32.87 -10.82
N PRO A 22 -6.42 32.98 -12.14
CA PRO A 22 -6.28 31.87 -13.09
C PRO A 22 -4.86 31.26 -13.13
N GLU A 23 -3.89 31.87 -12.44
CA GLU A 23 -2.51 31.39 -12.34
C GLU A 23 -2.22 30.49 -11.13
N GLN A 24 -3.13 30.37 -10.15
CA GLN A 24 -2.91 29.50 -8.99
C GLN A 24 -3.50 28.10 -9.25
N PRO A 25 -2.66 27.04 -9.29
CA PRO A 25 -3.18 25.69 -9.47
C PRO A 25 -4.08 25.30 -8.30
N SER A 26 -5.24 24.72 -8.61
CA SER A 26 -6.18 24.28 -7.58
C SER A 26 -5.52 23.29 -6.62
N LEU A 27 -5.76 23.44 -5.31
CA LEU A 27 -5.23 22.55 -4.27
C LEU A 27 -5.48 21.07 -4.59
N LEU A 28 -6.67 20.76 -5.10
CA LEU A 28 -7.04 19.39 -5.49
C LEU A 28 -6.19 18.87 -6.65
N ALA A 29 -5.96 19.68 -7.69
CA ALA A 29 -5.11 19.27 -8.81
C ALA A 29 -3.65 19.09 -8.37
N ASP A 30 -3.16 19.96 -7.50
CA ASP A 30 -1.80 19.88 -6.96
C ASP A 30 -1.60 18.63 -6.09
N VAL A 31 -2.53 18.34 -5.17
CA VAL A 31 -2.52 17.13 -4.35
C VAL A 31 -2.62 15.89 -5.24
N ALA A 32 -3.56 15.86 -6.18
CA ALA A 32 -3.74 14.73 -7.09
C ALA A 32 -2.47 14.46 -7.90
N LYS A 33 -1.86 15.50 -8.48
CA LYS A 33 -0.61 15.39 -9.24
C LYS A 33 0.52 14.86 -8.38
N ARG A 34 0.71 15.41 -7.17
CA ARG A 34 1.78 14.97 -6.26
C ARG A 34 1.61 13.50 -5.90
N VAL A 35 0.42 13.09 -5.47
CA VAL A 35 0.15 11.71 -5.06
C VAL A 35 0.28 10.74 -6.23
N PHE A 36 -0.22 11.11 -7.40
CA PHE A 36 -0.16 10.28 -8.60
C PHE A 36 1.27 10.00 -9.05
N PHE A 37 2.17 10.99 -8.96
CA PHE A 37 3.58 10.82 -9.32
C PHE A 37 4.48 10.40 -8.15
N ASP A 38 3.91 10.19 -6.97
CA ASP A 38 4.67 9.75 -5.80
C ASP A 38 4.88 8.22 -5.87
N PRO A 39 6.13 7.73 -6.00
CA PRO A 39 6.40 6.30 -6.07
C PRO A 39 5.99 5.56 -4.78
N THR A 40 5.95 6.26 -3.63
CA THR A 40 5.54 5.68 -2.34
C THR A 40 4.06 5.29 -2.31
N THR A 41 3.25 5.85 -3.23
CA THR A 41 1.84 5.48 -3.42
C THR A 41 1.70 4.03 -3.92
N TYR A 42 2.65 3.56 -4.72
CA TYR A 42 2.54 2.28 -5.42
C TYR A 42 3.43 1.20 -4.84
N ALA A 43 4.58 1.57 -4.25
CA ALA A 43 5.61 0.61 -3.83
C ALA A 43 5.08 -0.50 -2.91
N PRO A 44 4.29 -0.22 -1.85
CA PRO A 44 3.77 -1.28 -0.98
C PRO A 44 2.84 -2.26 -1.70
N ALA A 45 1.99 -1.77 -2.60
CA ALA A 45 1.08 -2.59 -3.38
C ALA A 45 1.83 -3.49 -4.37
N ILE A 46 2.80 -2.92 -5.09
CA ILE A 46 3.62 -3.65 -6.08
C ILE A 46 4.44 -4.74 -5.38
N LEU A 47 5.14 -4.40 -4.29
CA LEU A 47 5.98 -5.35 -3.58
C LEU A 47 5.15 -6.42 -2.87
N GLY A 48 4.00 -6.04 -2.29
CA GLY A 48 3.04 -7.00 -1.73
C GLY A 48 2.51 -7.98 -2.77
N TYR A 49 2.13 -7.48 -3.96
CA TYR A 49 1.69 -8.33 -5.07
C TYR A 49 2.78 -9.28 -5.55
N ASP A 50 3.95 -8.76 -5.90
CA ASP A 50 5.05 -9.54 -6.48
C ASP A 50 5.51 -10.64 -5.52
N SER A 51 5.76 -10.29 -4.26
CA SER A 51 6.20 -11.24 -3.24
C SER A 51 5.18 -12.36 -3.01
N THR A 52 3.91 -12.02 -2.82
CA THR A 52 2.85 -13.01 -2.58
C THR A 52 2.61 -13.88 -3.81
N MET A 53 2.70 -13.31 -5.02
CA MET A 53 2.56 -14.08 -6.25
C MET A 53 3.71 -15.07 -6.45
N ARG A 54 4.94 -14.69 -6.09
CA ARG A 54 6.11 -15.60 -6.12
C ARG A 54 5.94 -16.74 -5.13
N ASP A 55 5.56 -16.43 -3.90
CA ASP A 55 5.25 -17.44 -2.88
C ASP A 55 4.17 -18.40 -3.37
N TRP A 56 3.04 -17.86 -3.84
CA TRP A 56 1.92 -18.66 -4.35
C TRP A 56 2.31 -19.55 -5.53
N LYS A 57 3.07 -19.01 -6.49
CA LYS A 57 3.56 -19.76 -7.66
C LYS A 57 4.52 -20.87 -7.25
N SER A 58 5.47 -20.57 -6.37
CA SER A 58 6.44 -21.56 -5.90
C SER A 58 5.83 -22.66 -5.03
N SER A 59 4.67 -22.41 -4.42
CA SER A 59 3.95 -23.41 -3.63
C SER A 59 3.19 -24.43 -4.49
N GLN A 60 2.93 -24.14 -5.78
CA GLN A 60 2.09 -25.00 -6.63
C GLN A 60 2.62 -26.44 -6.81
N PRO A 61 3.94 -26.68 -7.04
CA PRO A 61 4.46 -28.03 -7.13
C PRO A 61 4.26 -28.84 -5.85
N PHE A 62 4.33 -28.19 -4.68
CA PHE A 62 4.10 -28.84 -3.39
C PHE A 62 2.63 -29.28 -3.26
N PHE A 63 1.68 -28.43 -3.64
CA PHE A 63 0.26 -28.82 -3.62
C PHE A 63 -0.05 -30.00 -4.54
N GLN A 64 0.64 -30.11 -5.68
CA GLN A 64 0.55 -31.27 -6.58
C GLN A 64 1.09 -32.56 -5.93
N ASN A 65 2.02 -32.43 -4.98
CA ASN A 65 2.59 -33.54 -4.20
C ASN A 65 1.88 -33.76 -2.85
N GLY A 66 0.68 -33.22 -2.67
CA GLY A 66 -0.17 -33.48 -1.50
C GLY A 66 0.12 -32.60 -0.27
N PHE A 67 0.99 -31.59 -0.39
CA PHE A 67 1.17 -30.61 0.67
C PHE A 67 -0.10 -29.76 0.82
N MET A 68 -0.37 -29.33 2.06
CA MET A 68 -1.53 -28.52 2.41
C MET A 68 -1.15 -27.06 2.58
N GLU A 69 -2.06 -26.16 2.22
CA GLU A 69 -1.88 -24.72 2.43
C GLU A 69 -2.20 -24.37 3.88
N ARG A 70 -1.28 -23.67 4.53
CA ARG A 70 -1.42 -23.29 5.94
C ARG A 70 -2.25 -22.03 6.11
N ASN A 71 -2.18 -21.10 5.16
CA ASN A 71 -2.90 -19.84 5.22
C ASN A 71 -4.39 -20.09 4.93
N PRO A 72 -5.29 -19.92 5.93
CA PRO A 72 -6.72 -20.18 5.76
C PRO A 72 -7.35 -19.36 4.62
N ARG A 73 -6.78 -18.19 4.33
CA ARG A 73 -7.22 -17.33 3.24
C ARG A 73 -6.95 -17.93 1.85
N PHE A 74 -6.08 -18.93 1.73
CA PHE A 74 -5.76 -19.60 0.47
C PHE A 74 -6.21 -21.06 0.47
N THR A 75 -7.01 -21.50 1.44
CA THR A 75 -7.62 -22.83 1.45
C THR A 75 -9.04 -22.80 0.89
N MET A 76 -9.53 -23.98 0.48
CA MET A 76 -10.91 -24.16 0.01
C MET A 76 -11.93 -24.06 1.15
N SER A 77 -11.62 -24.59 2.33
CA SER A 77 -12.50 -24.54 3.51
C SER A 77 -12.47 -23.21 4.27
N GLY A 78 -11.42 -22.41 4.11
CA GLY A 78 -11.18 -21.26 4.98
C GLY A 78 -10.56 -21.62 6.34
N LEU A 79 -10.17 -22.89 6.54
CA LEU A 79 -9.43 -23.35 7.72
C LEU A 79 -7.94 -23.48 7.39
N PRO A 80 -7.04 -23.39 8.40
CA PRO A 80 -5.61 -23.63 8.18
C PRO A 80 -5.32 -25.10 7.87
N SER A 81 -4.23 -25.35 7.14
CA SER A 81 -3.72 -26.69 6.82
C SER A 81 -4.73 -27.55 6.06
N ASP A 82 -5.30 -26.98 5.00
CA ASP A 82 -6.25 -27.67 4.12
C ASP A 82 -5.84 -27.50 2.66
N ARG A 83 -6.59 -28.12 1.74
CA ARG A 83 -6.35 -28.01 0.30
C ARG A 83 -6.35 -26.55 -0.14
N ALA A 84 -5.28 -26.20 -0.86
CA ALA A 84 -5.12 -24.91 -1.48
C ALA A 84 -6.26 -24.65 -2.50
N VAL A 85 -6.69 -23.40 -2.61
CA VAL A 85 -7.54 -22.98 -3.73
C VAL A 85 -6.80 -23.12 -5.06
N SER A 86 -7.55 -23.08 -6.16
CA SER A 86 -6.92 -23.10 -7.48
C SER A 86 -6.00 -21.90 -7.69
N TYR A 87 -4.98 -22.07 -8.54
CA TYR A 87 -3.99 -21.03 -8.84
C TYR A 87 -4.66 -19.69 -9.18
N GLY A 88 -5.64 -19.70 -10.10
CA GLY A 88 -6.36 -18.49 -10.52
C GLY A 88 -7.21 -17.84 -9.42
N GLN A 89 -7.79 -18.64 -8.50
CA GLN A 89 -8.50 -18.07 -7.34
C GLN A 89 -7.51 -17.40 -6.39
N GLY A 90 -6.36 -18.02 -6.12
CA GLY A 90 -5.27 -17.44 -5.35
C GLY A 90 -4.79 -16.13 -5.97
N SER A 91 -4.49 -16.11 -7.27
CA SER A 91 -4.04 -14.90 -7.98
C SER A 91 -5.04 -13.75 -7.88
N ARG A 92 -6.35 -14.02 -7.98
CA ARG A 92 -7.40 -13.00 -7.80
C ARG A 92 -7.44 -12.45 -6.38
N ARG A 93 -7.25 -13.31 -5.37
CA ARG A 93 -7.17 -12.89 -3.95
C ARG A 93 -5.95 -11.98 -3.74
N ILE A 94 -4.79 -12.36 -4.27
CA ILE A 94 -3.55 -11.57 -4.18
C ILE A 94 -3.72 -10.20 -4.85
N PHE A 95 -4.33 -10.17 -6.03
CA PHE A 95 -4.60 -8.89 -6.72
C PHE A 95 -5.50 -7.97 -5.89
N ARG A 96 -6.56 -8.49 -5.27
CA ARG A 96 -7.43 -7.69 -4.39
C ARG A 96 -6.67 -7.12 -3.18
N ASP A 97 -5.73 -7.87 -2.62
CA ASP A 97 -4.88 -7.35 -1.54
C ASP A 97 -3.96 -6.24 -2.03
N ALA A 98 -3.40 -6.38 -3.22
CA ALA A 98 -2.59 -5.34 -3.83
C ALA A 98 -3.39 -4.04 -4.02
N VAL A 99 -4.65 -4.14 -4.48
CA VAL A 99 -5.55 -2.99 -4.60
C VAL A 99 -5.83 -2.36 -3.23
N ALA A 100 -6.17 -3.15 -2.21
CA ALA A 100 -6.42 -2.63 -0.87
C ALA A 100 -5.17 -1.94 -0.27
N ASN A 101 -3.98 -2.49 -0.51
CA ASN A 101 -2.72 -1.87 -0.08
C ASN A 101 -2.42 -0.57 -0.83
N PHE A 102 -2.74 -0.52 -2.14
CA PHE A 102 -2.63 0.70 -2.93
C PHE A 102 -3.57 1.78 -2.39
N GLU A 103 -4.82 1.45 -2.09
CA GLU A 103 -5.79 2.39 -1.50
C GLU A 103 -5.28 2.96 -0.18
N MET A 104 -4.70 2.11 0.68
CA MET A 104 -4.11 2.56 1.94
C MET A 104 -2.95 3.55 1.73
N SER A 105 -2.03 3.25 0.81
CA SER A 105 -0.91 4.13 0.47
C SER A 105 -1.38 5.43 -0.18
N LEU A 106 -2.39 5.36 -1.05
CA LEU A 106 -3.03 6.52 -1.66
C LEU A 106 -3.60 7.45 -0.60
N MET A 107 -4.39 6.92 0.33
CA MET A 107 -4.97 7.70 1.42
C MET A 107 -3.91 8.34 2.32
N ASN A 108 -2.84 7.61 2.66
CA ASN A 108 -1.71 8.16 3.40
C ASN A 108 -1.11 9.36 2.68
N ASN A 109 -0.78 9.21 1.39
CA ASN A 109 -0.11 10.25 0.62
C ASN A 109 -1.00 11.45 0.32
N VAL A 110 -2.31 11.25 0.14
CA VAL A 110 -3.30 12.34 0.06
C VAL A 110 -3.31 13.14 1.35
N THR A 111 -3.39 12.46 2.49
CA THR A 111 -3.42 13.09 3.81
C THR A 111 -2.15 13.91 4.04
N ASP A 112 -0.98 13.31 3.81
CA ASP A 112 0.31 14.00 3.95
C ASP A 112 0.41 15.21 3.02
N SER A 113 -0.04 15.09 1.77
CA SER A 113 0.04 16.19 0.80
C SER A 113 -0.87 17.36 1.18
N VAL A 114 -2.05 17.09 1.76
CA VAL A 114 -2.95 18.13 2.29
C VAL A 114 -2.32 18.82 3.51
N PHE A 115 -1.78 18.06 4.47
CA PHE A 115 -1.11 18.64 5.63
C PHE A 115 0.12 19.46 5.23
N GLU A 116 0.94 18.95 4.31
CA GLU A 116 2.10 19.67 3.79
C GLU A 116 1.68 21.00 3.16
N HIS A 117 0.59 21.01 2.39
CA HIS A 117 0.05 22.23 1.77
C HIS A 117 -0.38 23.25 2.82
N VAL A 118 -1.23 22.85 3.77
CA VAL A 118 -1.72 23.72 4.85
C VAL A 118 -0.57 24.29 5.69
N LEU A 119 0.42 23.46 6.03
CA LEU A 119 1.58 23.90 6.80
C LEU A 119 2.49 24.83 5.98
N ALA A 120 2.67 24.58 4.68
CA ALA A 120 3.47 25.41 3.79
C ALA A 120 2.86 26.79 3.50
N GLU A 121 1.53 26.90 3.54
CA GLU A 121 0.81 28.17 3.49
C GLU A 121 0.91 28.93 4.80
N ARG A 122 0.70 28.25 5.94
CA ARG A 122 0.77 28.87 7.27
C ARG A 122 2.19 29.31 7.65
N TYR A 123 3.21 28.58 7.23
CA TYR A 123 4.62 28.81 7.57
C TYR A 123 5.49 28.94 6.32
N PRO A 124 5.38 30.05 5.56
CA PRO A 124 6.04 30.21 4.26
C PRO A 124 7.58 30.19 4.33
N SER A 125 8.17 30.62 5.46
CA SER A 125 9.61 30.57 5.71
C SER A 125 10.17 29.15 5.83
N HIS A 126 9.32 28.17 6.18
CA HIS A 126 9.74 26.79 6.50
C HIS A 126 9.32 25.76 5.44
N ARG A 127 8.86 26.20 4.27
CA ARG A 127 8.36 25.33 3.17
C ARG A 127 9.30 24.17 2.81
N LYS A 128 10.61 24.44 2.75
CA LYS A 128 11.62 23.40 2.44
C LYS A 128 11.67 22.32 3.52
N LEU A 129 11.67 22.71 4.79
CA LEU A 129 11.69 21.78 5.91
C LEU A 129 10.44 20.91 5.92
N ILE A 130 9.27 21.52 5.74
CA ILE A 130 7.97 20.82 5.70
C ILE A 130 7.96 19.78 4.58
N ARG A 131 8.41 20.15 3.37
CA ARG A 131 8.56 19.22 2.24
C ARG A 131 9.51 18.07 2.53
N THR A 132 10.66 18.35 3.13
CA THR A 132 11.64 17.32 3.48
C THR A 132 11.06 16.33 4.49
N LEU A 133 10.39 16.82 5.53
CA LEU A 133 9.74 15.96 6.52
C LEU A 133 8.65 15.08 5.89
N GLY A 134 7.83 15.65 4.99
CA GLY A 134 6.84 14.87 4.24
C GLY A 134 7.46 13.75 3.41
N TRP A 135 8.59 14.00 2.73
CA TRP A 135 9.31 12.94 2.01
C TRP A 135 9.85 11.85 2.94
N ILE A 136 10.36 12.24 4.11
CA ILE A 136 10.86 11.28 5.12
C ILE A 136 9.71 10.40 5.62
N GLU A 137 8.58 10.99 5.98
CA GLU A 137 7.41 10.29 6.51
C GLU A 137 6.85 9.28 5.49
N LYS A 138 6.58 9.72 4.26
CA LYS A 138 6.08 8.86 3.19
C LYS A 138 7.01 7.71 2.87
N SER A 139 8.32 7.98 2.82
CA SER A 139 9.34 6.96 2.55
C SER A 139 9.38 5.95 3.69
N ALA A 140 9.39 6.40 4.94
CA ALA A 140 9.39 5.54 6.12
C ALA A 140 8.13 4.65 6.16
N PHE A 141 6.96 5.24 5.93
CA PHE A 141 5.69 4.50 5.85
C PHE A 141 5.72 3.45 4.75
N ALA A 142 6.09 3.83 3.52
CA ALA A 142 6.11 2.92 2.39
C ALA A 142 7.13 1.80 2.57
N SER A 143 8.33 2.09 3.09
CA SER A 143 9.33 1.07 3.40
C SER A 143 8.84 0.09 4.46
N TYR A 144 8.26 0.58 5.56
CA TYR A 144 7.69 -0.26 6.60
C TYR A 144 6.58 -1.17 6.07
N MET A 145 5.61 -0.58 5.35
CA MET A 145 4.50 -1.34 4.78
C MET A 145 4.98 -2.36 3.75
N SER A 146 5.91 -1.98 2.86
CA SER A 146 6.51 -2.90 1.90
C SER A 146 7.17 -4.09 2.59
N TYR A 147 7.96 -3.86 3.62
CA TYR A 147 8.60 -4.94 4.38
C TYR A 147 7.58 -5.84 5.08
N LYS A 148 6.60 -5.23 5.75
CA LYS A 148 5.54 -5.95 6.47
C LYS A 148 4.72 -6.85 5.54
N LEU A 149 4.38 -6.34 4.36
CA LEU A 149 3.57 -7.06 3.36
C LEU A 149 4.40 -8.13 2.63
N ALA A 150 5.64 -7.83 2.25
CA ALA A 150 6.40 -8.67 1.34
C ALA A 150 7.39 -9.63 2.00
N GLY A 151 7.90 -9.28 3.20
CA GLY A 151 9.08 -9.94 3.77
C GLY A 151 8.89 -11.42 4.05
N ALA A 152 7.72 -11.83 4.55
CA ALA A 152 7.43 -13.24 4.80
C ALA A 152 7.32 -14.05 3.50
N HIS A 153 6.61 -13.51 2.50
CA HIS A 153 6.40 -14.17 1.22
C HIS A 153 7.70 -14.32 0.42
N TYR A 154 8.60 -13.33 0.43
CA TYR A 154 9.91 -13.49 -0.20
C TYR A 154 10.75 -14.60 0.46
N ARG A 155 10.74 -14.70 1.79
CA ARG A 155 11.45 -15.78 2.50
C ARG A 155 10.87 -17.14 2.16
N GLN A 156 9.54 -17.25 2.15
CA GLN A 156 8.88 -18.52 1.84
C GLN A 156 9.10 -18.94 0.39
N TRP A 157 9.01 -18.00 -0.55
CA TRP A 157 9.39 -18.23 -1.95
C TRP A 157 10.82 -18.77 -2.10
N GLN A 158 11.79 -18.15 -1.43
CA GLN A 158 13.18 -18.60 -1.47
C GLN A 158 13.36 -20.00 -0.88
N GLN A 159 12.66 -20.32 0.22
CA GLN A 159 12.67 -21.65 0.82
C GLN A 159 12.05 -22.69 -0.12
N ASN A 160 10.92 -22.37 -0.75
CA ASN A 160 10.26 -23.23 -1.73
C ASN A 160 11.18 -23.53 -2.93
N GLU A 161 11.85 -22.52 -3.48
CA GLU A 161 12.82 -22.70 -4.57
C GLU A 161 14.01 -23.58 -4.17
N GLN A 162 14.49 -23.47 -2.92
CA GLN A 162 15.56 -24.33 -2.41
C GLN A 162 15.10 -25.77 -2.24
N MET A 163 13.91 -25.99 -1.67
CA MET A 163 13.33 -27.32 -1.47
C MET A 163 12.97 -27.99 -2.80
N ALA A 164 12.45 -27.22 -3.76
CA ALA A 164 12.08 -27.74 -5.08
C ALA A 164 13.29 -28.26 -5.88
N ARG A 165 14.51 -27.79 -5.60
CA ARG A 165 15.74 -28.34 -6.19
C ARG A 165 16.15 -29.70 -5.60
N GLN A 166 15.56 -30.10 -4.49
CA GLN A 166 15.86 -31.34 -3.77
C GLN A 166 14.79 -32.43 -3.99
N LEU A 167 13.67 -32.08 -4.62
CA LEU A 167 12.61 -33.00 -5.06
C LEU A 167 12.92 -33.54 -6.46
#